data_AF-A0A6M8B6N4-F1
#
_entry.id   AF-A0A6M8B6N4-F1
#
_cell.length_a   1.000
_cell.length_b   1.000
_cell.length_c   1.000
_cell.angle_alpha   90.00
_cell.angle_beta   90.00
_cell.angle_gamma   90.00
#
_symmetry.space_group_name_H-M   'P 1'
#
loop_
_entity.id
_entity.type
_entity.pdbx_description
1 polymer ?
#
loop_
_entity_poly.entity_id
_entity_poly.type
_entity_poly.pdbx_seq_one_letter_code
_entity_poly.pdbx_strand_id
1 'polypeptide(L)'
;MQLIAAMQEVFRQPPIPYEPQKHSLKAWAKYCLQDRGYKVLYADRADFAIESRTDGKVFFRVTENPADVTPDLGWIVCDRTSQVTTVIAPHTPE
;
A
#
# COMPACT_ATOMS: atom_id res chain seq x y z
N MET A 1 -5.47 -5.52 12.83
CA MET A 1 -5.18 -6.19 11.54
C MET A 1 -3.67 -6.44 11.39
N GLN A 2 -3.22 -7.69 11.45
CA GLN A 2 -1.80 -8.05 11.33
C GLN A 2 -1.20 -7.68 9.96
N LEU A 3 -1.99 -7.76 8.88
CA LEU A 3 -1.56 -7.43 7.51
C LEU A 3 -1.07 -5.98 7.40
N ILE A 4 -1.86 -5.02 7.90
CA ILE A 4 -1.59 -3.59 7.78
C ILE A 4 -0.32 -3.21 8.54
N ALA A 5 -0.15 -3.74 9.76
CA ALA A 5 1.06 -3.52 10.54
C ALA A 5 2.30 -4.10 9.84
N ALA A 6 2.19 -5.31 9.27
CA ALA A 6 3.29 -5.92 8.54
C ALA A 6 3.65 -5.13 7.26
N MET A 7 2.66 -4.67 6.50
CA MET A 7 2.87 -3.81 5.33
C MET A 7 3.47 -2.46 5.73
N GLN A 8 3.02 -1.86 6.83
CA GLN A 8 3.60 -0.62 7.35
C GLN A 8 5.09 -0.75 7.60
N GLU A 9 5.53 -1.91 8.10
CA GLU A 9 6.95 -2.18 8.37
C GLU A 9 7.79 -2.31 7.08
N VAL A 10 7.19 -2.79 6.00
CA VAL A 10 7.83 -2.76 4.67
C VAL A 10 8.14 -1.33 4.26
N PHE A 11 7.20 -0.41 4.47
CA PHE A 11 7.37 0.98 4.05
C PHE A 11 8.15 1.86 5.03
N ARG A 12 8.32 1.42 6.29
CA ARG A 12 9.28 2.03 7.23
C ARG A 12 10.72 1.72 6.86
N GLN A 13 10.98 0.56 6.27
CA GLN A 13 12.30 0.13 5.83
C GLN A 13 12.23 -0.40 4.39
N PRO A 14 11.90 0.45 3.40
CA PRO A 14 11.69 -0.02 2.05
C PRO A 14 13.03 -0.51 1.46
N PRO A 15 13.02 -1.55 0.61
CA PRO A 15 14.24 -2.05 -0.03
C PRO A 15 14.93 -1.00 -0.90
N ILE A 16 14.15 -0.07 -1.46
CA ILE A 16 14.62 1.12 -2.16
C ILE A 16 13.82 2.35 -1.71
N PRO A 17 14.44 3.54 -1.61
CA PRO A 17 13.73 4.76 -1.28
C PRO A 17 12.70 5.12 -2.37
N TYR A 18 11.63 5.82 -1.99
CA TYR A 18 10.68 6.31 -2.97
C TYR A 18 11.25 7.52 -3.71
N GLU A 19 11.48 7.36 -5.01
CA GLU A 19 11.97 8.41 -5.90
C GLU A 19 10.92 8.72 -6.99
N PRO A 20 10.05 9.73 -6.80
CA PRO A 20 8.95 10.04 -7.73
C PRO A 20 9.43 10.42 -9.15
N GLN A 21 10.69 10.85 -9.28
CA GLN A 21 11.30 11.16 -10.58
C GLN A 21 11.67 9.91 -11.39
N LYS A 22 11.87 8.77 -10.72
CA LYS A 22 12.30 7.51 -11.34
C LYS A 22 11.17 6.51 -11.50
N HIS A 23 10.26 6.45 -10.54
CA HIS A 23 9.20 5.45 -10.48
C HIS A 23 7.88 6.07 -10.01
N SER A 24 6.76 5.60 -10.57
CA SER A 24 5.43 5.94 -10.04
C SER A 24 5.25 5.33 -8.65
N LEU A 25 4.46 5.97 -7.79
CA LEU A 25 4.18 5.49 -6.44
C LEU A 25 3.64 4.05 -6.46
N LYS A 26 2.78 3.74 -7.44
CA LYS A 26 2.23 2.40 -7.66
C LYS A 26 3.32 1.37 -7.95
N ALA A 27 4.22 1.67 -8.88
CA ALA A 27 5.28 0.74 -9.27
C ALA A 27 6.23 0.48 -8.08
N TRP A 28 6.62 1.55 -7.37
CA TRP A 28 7.46 1.46 -6.18
C TRP A 28 6.78 0.65 -5.05
N ALA A 29 5.52 0.93 -4.75
CA ALA A 29 4.79 0.23 -3.69
C ALA A 29 4.64 -1.26 -3.99
N LYS A 30 4.29 -1.62 -5.23
CA LYS A 30 4.22 -3.02 -5.66
C LYS A 30 5.56 -3.72 -5.52
N TYR A 31 6.65 -3.07 -5.98
CA TYR A 31 8.00 -3.63 -5.86
C TYR A 31 8.38 -3.91 -4.40
N CYS A 32 8.18 -2.93 -3.50
CA CYS A 32 8.51 -3.09 -2.08
C CYS A 32 7.77 -4.27 -1.44
N LEU A 33 6.48 -4.45 -1.79
CA LEU A 33 5.67 -5.56 -1.28
C LEU A 33 6.11 -6.90 -1.88
N GLN A 34 6.37 -6.95 -3.20
CA GLN A 34 6.82 -8.17 -3.87
C GLN A 34 8.18 -8.65 -3.38
N ASP A 35 9.11 -7.72 -3.16
CA ASP A 35 10.44 -7.99 -2.59
C ASP A 35 10.35 -8.65 -1.20
N ARG A 36 9.37 -8.24 -0.40
CA ARG A 36 9.07 -8.83 0.91
C ARG A 36 8.22 -10.10 0.86
N GLY A 37 7.96 -10.64 -0.33
CA GLY A 37 7.25 -11.90 -0.53
C GLY A 37 5.72 -11.79 -0.54
N TYR A 38 5.15 -10.57 -0.56
CA TYR A 38 3.70 -10.40 -0.69
C TYR A 38 3.24 -10.78 -2.10
N LYS A 39 2.12 -11.52 -2.17
CA LYS A 39 1.48 -11.85 -3.43
C LYS A 39 0.58 -10.71 -3.89
N VAL A 40 1.14 -9.86 -4.74
CA VAL A 40 0.45 -8.72 -5.37
C VAL A 40 -0.32 -9.18 -6.59
N LEU A 41 -1.62 -8.88 -6.63
CA LEU A 41 -2.55 -9.22 -7.70
C LEU A 41 -3.01 -7.97 -8.43
N TYR A 42 -3.40 -8.12 -9.70
CA TYR A 42 -4.06 -7.07 -10.45
C TYR A 42 -5.49 -6.86 -9.94
N ALA A 43 -5.99 -5.62 -10.01
CA ALA A 43 -7.34 -5.26 -9.61
C ALA A 43 -7.91 -4.21 -10.57
N ASP A 44 -9.20 -4.31 -10.89
CA ASP A 44 -9.90 -3.35 -11.76
C ASP A 44 -10.38 -2.10 -11.01
N ARG A 45 -10.71 -2.24 -9.72
CA ARG A 45 -11.28 -1.17 -8.87
C ARG A 45 -10.28 -0.53 -7.91
N ALA A 46 -9.02 -0.97 -7.96
CA ALA A 46 -7.94 -0.51 -7.09
C ALA A 46 -6.61 -0.56 -7.84
N ASP A 47 -5.53 -0.06 -7.23
CA ASP A 47 -4.22 -0.14 -7.90
C ASP A 47 -3.68 -1.56 -7.95
N PHE A 48 -3.91 -2.32 -6.88
CA PHE A 48 -3.60 -3.73 -6.77
C PHE A 48 -4.37 -4.34 -5.59
N ALA A 49 -4.31 -5.66 -5.47
CA ALA A 49 -4.76 -6.38 -4.28
C ALA A 49 -3.62 -7.20 -3.68
N ILE A 50 -3.68 -7.41 -2.36
CA ILE A 50 -2.78 -8.30 -1.64
C ILE A 50 -3.57 -9.51 -1.19
N GLU A 51 -3.07 -10.70 -1.54
CA GLU A 51 -3.63 -11.95 -1.02
C GLU A 51 -3.08 -12.20 0.39
N SER A 52 -3.95 -12.07 1.39
CA SER A 52 -3.74 -12.46 2.78
C SER A 52 -4.38 -13.83 3.02
N ARG A 53 -3.69 -14.70 3.77
CA ARG A 53 -4.27 -15.99 4.18
C ARG A 53 -5.46 -15.83 5.12
N THR A 54 -5.50 -14.73 5.87
CA THR A 54 -6.50 -14.48 6.92
C THR A 54 -7.70 -13.70 6.40
N ASP A 55 -7.45 -12.68 5.57
CA ASP A 55 -8.44 -11.70 5.12
C ASP A 55 -8.85 -11.88 3.64
N GLY A 56 -8.31 -12.90 2.96
CA GLY A 56 -8.50 -13.09 1.53
C GLY A 56 -7.82 -12.00 0.70
N LYS A 57 -8.52 -11.43 -0.27
CA LYS A 57 -7.98 -10.35 -1.12
C LYS A 57 -8.31 -9.00 -0.53
N VAL A 58 -7.28 -8.26 -0.13
CA VAL A 58 -7.42 -6.88 0.36
C VAL A 58 -6.99 -5.92 -0.74
N PHE A 59 -7.87 -5.01 -1.12
CA PHE A 59 -7.64 -4.07 -2.21
C PHE A 59 -6.97 -2.79 -1.69
N PHE A 60 -5.93 -2.34 -2.41
CA PHE A 60 -5.16 -1.16 -2.05
C PHE A 60 -5.07 -0.16 -3.20
N ARG A 61 -5.20 1.12 -2.86
CA ARG A 61 -4.85 2.25 -3.71
C ARG A 61 -3.63 2.96 -3.14
N VAL A 62 -2.94 3.69 -4.00
CA VAL A 62 -1.81 4.52 -3.59
C VAL A 62 -2.12 5.99 -3.87
N THR A 63 -1.70 6.88 -2.98
CA THR A 63 -1.81 8.32 -3.22
C THR A 63 -0.67 9.07 -2.54
N GLU A 64 -0.31 10.22 -3.12
CA GLU A 64 0.57 11.20 -2.50
C GLU A 64 -0.24 12.29 -1.76
N ASN A 65 -1.57 12.28 -1.89
CA ASN A 65 -2.48 13.24 -1.31
C ASN A 65 -3.41 12.57 -0.28
N PRO A 66 -3.24 12.84 1.02
CA PRO A 66 -4.09 12.28 2.08
C PRO A 66 -5.59 12.59 1.91
N ALA A 67 -5.95 13.65 1.19
CA ALA A 67 -7.34 14.02 0.94
C ALA A 67 -8.09 13.03 0.02
N ASP A 68 -7.37 12.19 -0.73
CA ASP A 68 -7.98 11.21 -1.64
C ASP A 68 -8.41 9.91 -0.94
N VAL A 69 -8.06 9.76 0.34
CA VAL A 69 -8.29 8.54 1.12
C VAL A 69 -9.79 8.34 1.37
N THR A 70 -10.31 7.22 0.91
CA THR A 70 -11.69 6.79 1.14
C THR A 70 -11.75 5.53 2.02
N PRO A 71 -12.82 5.33 2.81
CA PRO A 71 -12.88 4.24 3.79
C PRO A 71 -13.15 2.86 3.16
N ASP A 72 -13.58 2.78 1.91
CA ASP A 72 -13.97 1.53 1.23
C ASP A 72 -12.79 0.65 0.79
N LEU A 73 -11.57 1.20 0.74
CA LEU A 73 -10.36 0.53 0.26
C LEU A 73 -9.20 0.75 1.23
N GLY A 74 -8.21 -0.14 1.16
CA GLY A 74 -6.93 0.09 1.81
C GLY A 74 -6.14 1.16 1.07
N TRP A 75 -5.32 1.92 1.79
CA TRP A 75 -4.51 2.97 1.18
C TRP A 75 -3.06 2.89 1.58
N ILE A 76 -2.18 3.22 0.65
CA ILE A 76 -0.78 3.52 0.92
C ILE A 76 -0.58 4.98 0.57
N VAL A 77 -0.45 5.80 1.60
CA VAL A 77 -0.33 7.25 1.49
C VAL A 77 1.13 7.61 1.68
N CYS A 78 1.77 8.16 0.64
CA CYS A 78 3.13 8.63 0.72
C CYS A 78 3.13 10.16 0.83
N ASP A 79 3.43 10.67 2.02
CA ASP A 79 3.63 12.09 2.22
C ASP A 79 5.00 12.49 1.67
N ARG A 80 4.99 13.23 0.56
CA ARG A 80 6.21 13.73 -0.10
C ARG A 80 6.99 14.73 0.75
N THR A 81 6.30 15.48 1.62
CA THR A 81 6.92 16.52 2.44
C THR A 81 7.66 15.90 3.62
N SER A 82 7.04 14.92 4.26
CA SER A 82 7.61 14.20 5.41
C SER A 82 8.45 13.00 5.00
N GLN A 83 8.39 12.57 3.73
CA GLN A 83 8.92 11.29 3.23
C GLN A 83 8.42 10.07 4.03
N VAL A 84 7.22 10.18 4.60
CA VAL A 84 6.60 9.14 5.41
C VAL A 84 5.54 8.43 4.59
N THR A 85 5.61 7.11 4.56
CA THR A 85 4.59 6.27 3.93
C THR A 85 3.76 5.59 4.99
N THR A 86 2.44 5.78 4.91
CA THR A 86 1.46 5.24 5.86
C THR A 86 0.55 4.25 5.17
N VAL A 87 0.32 3.11 5.80
CA VAL A 87 -0.64 2.10 5.34
C VAL A 87 -1.92 2.21 6.17
N ILE A 88 -3.04 2.43 5.48
CA ILE A 88 -4.35 2.59 6.06
C ILE A 88 -5.19 1.35 5.71
N ALA A 89 -5.84 0.80 6.72
CA ALA A 89 -6.76 -0.32 6.57
C ALA A 89 -8.04 0.12 5.83
N PRO A 90 -8.63 -0.72 4.96
CA PRO A 90 -10.02 -0.54 4.57
C PRO A 90 -10.91 -0.62 5.81
N HIS A 91 -11.93 0.21 5.88
CA HIS A 91 -12.96 0.11 6.90
C HIS A 91 -13.87 -1.06 6.53
N THR A 92 -13.66 -2.23 7.13
CA THR A 92 -14.65 -3.30 7.09
C THR A 92 -15.75 -2.93 8.07
N PRO A 93 -17.01 -2.68 7.64
CA PRO A 93 -18.10 -2.63 8.60
C PRO A 93 -18.23 -4.01 9.23
N GLU A 94 -18.08 -4.07 10.57
CA GLU A 94 -18.43 -5.24 11.40
C GLU A 94 -19.92 -5.57 11.29
#